data_AF-A0A6P0RIN9-F1
#
_entry.id   AF-A0A6P0RIN9-F1
#
_cell.length_a   1.000
_cell.length_b   1.000
_cell.length_c   1.000
_cell.angle_alpha   90.00
_cell.angle_beta   90.00
_cell.angle_gamma   90.00
#
_symmetry.space_group_name_H-M   'P 1'
#
loop_
_entity.id
_entity.type
_entity.pdbx_description
1 polymer ?
#
loop_
_entity_poly.entity_id
_entity_poly.type
_entity_poly.pdbx_seq_one_letter_code
_entity_poly.pdbx_strand_id
1 'polypeptide(L)'
;MSVIVMGDTAVGKTTLMLELAKSNRGNVQVIESSYDLERFTIDGQVMPTDSIYDIPMKLRVNLSGNIKDIKVNWIESTGEAWRAENSRWRKAHPQDWNFLLTSLHNAKFLMIVMAPYRELLKENLVRDNGLNMQDIRFRKQTQWKNRFQEWINFLENNARNNQYVIFCLNMADLFCNVQQISEVLQREKSINWIQHKTNVLPIFDNVRELIYRFEQNRIVKTQVFITTYKARPLLELPWLYIAT
;
A
#
# COMPACT_ATOMS: atom_id res chain seq x y z
N MET A 1 -17.02 -1.25 5.97
CA MET A 1 -15.96 -1.92 5.22
C MET A 1 -14.66 -1.62 5.94
N SER A 2 -13.83 -2.62 6.18
CA SER A 2 -12.54 -2.46 6.85
C SER A 2 -11.44 -2.74 5.82
N VAL A 3 -10.53 -1.79 5.66
CA VAL A 3 -9.34 -1.90 4.81
C VAL A 3 -8.15 -1.74 5.72
N ILE A 4 -7.31 -2.76 5.85
CA ILE A 4 -6.09 -2.65 6.65
C ILE A 4 -4.91 -2.39 5.73
N VAL A 5 -4.13 -1.35 6.04
CA VAL A 5 -2.92 -1.00 5.30
C VAL A 5 -1.71 -1.47 6.09
N MET A 6 -0.88 -2.32 5.51
CA MET A 6 0.30 -2.92 6.13
C MET A 6 1.53 -2.73 5.26
N GLY A 7 2.70 -2.94 5.84
CA GLY A 7 3.96 -2.82 5.10
C GLY A 7 5.13 -2.56 6.03
N ASP A 8 6.33 -2.81 5.50
CA ASP A 8 7.58 -2.65 6.25
C ASP A 8 7.85 -1.19 6.66
N THR A 9 8.92 -0.98 7.43
CA THR A 9 9.38 0.36 7.80
C THR A 9 9.80 1.12 6.53
N ALA A 10 9.50 2.41 6.47
CA ALA A 10 9.93 3.31 5.40
C ALA A 10 9.45 2.95 3.98
N VAL A 11 8.36 2.17 3.84
CA VAL A 11 7.72 1.93 2.52
C VAL A 11 6.73 3.03 2.11
N GLY A 12 6.57 4.07 2.94
CA GLY A 12 5.74 5.25 2.66
C GLY A 12 4.25 5.09 2.96
N LYS A 13 3.84 4.20 3.89
CA LYS A 13 2.44 4.05 4.31
C LYS A 13 1.83 5.37 4.78
N THR A 14 2.45 5.96 5.79
CA THR A 14 2.04 7.25 6.38
C THR A 14 2.02 8.36 5.33
N THR A 15 3.04 8.41 4.46
CA THR A 15 3.08 9.36 3.34
C THR A 15 1.88 9.20 2.41
N LEU A 16 1.53 7.97 2.01
CA LEU A 16 0.36 7.72 1.17
C LEU A 16 -0.94 8.20 1.85
N MET A 17 -1.11 7.92 3.15
CA MET A 17 -2.28 8.38 3.92
C MET A 17 -2.37 9.91 3.96
N LEU A 18 -1.28 10.57 4.33
CA LEU A 18 -1.24 12.02 4.45
C LEU A 18 -1.48 12.70 3.11
N GLU A 19 -0.86 12.20 2.05
CA GLU A 19 -1.01 12.74 0.70
C GLU A 19 -2.42 12.49 0.16
N LEU A 20 -3.05 11.36 0.52
CA LEU A 20 -4.46 11.12 0.21
C LEU A 20 -5.35 12.18 0.88
N ALA A 21 -5.07 12.54 2.14
CA ALA A 21 -5.82 13.50 2.93
C ALA A 21 -5.59 14.97 2.57
N LYS A 22 -4.40 15.34 2.06
CA LYS A 22 -4.04 16.73 1.74
C LYS A 22 -4.89 17.39 0.64
N SER A 23 -5.45 16.60 -0.27
CA SER A 23 -6.12 17.13 -1.47
C SER A 23 -7.60 16.80 -1.46
N ASN A 24 -8.43 17.84 -1.54
CA ASN A 24 -9.85 17.73 -1.87
C ASN A 24 -10.08 17.61 -3.39
N ARG A 25 -9.01 17.59 -4.19
CA ARG A 25 -9.05 17.40 -5.65
C ARG A 25 -8.70 15.95 -5.98
N GLY A 26 -9.35 15.41 -7.01
CA GLY A 26 -9.19 14.03 -7.47
C GLY A 26 -10.48 13.22 -7.32
N ASN A 27 -10.38 11.92 -7.59
CA ASN A 27 -11.53 11.01 -7.50
C ASN A 27 -11.67 10.40 -6.10
N VAL A 28 -10.72 10.61 -5.19
CA VAL A 28 -10.78 10.13 -3.81
C VAL A 28 -10.53 11.30 -2.87
N GLN A 29 -11.42 11.49 -1.90
CA GLN A 29 -11.34 12.58 -0.91
C GLN A 29 -11.51 11.99 0.49
N VAL A 30 -10.65 12.38 1.43
CA VAL A 30 -10.87 12.10 2.85
C VAL A 30 -11.84 13.15 3.37
N ILE A 31 -13.05 12.75 3.76
CA ILE A 31 -14.09 13.68 4.21
C ILE A 31 -14.26 13.70 5.73
N GLU A 32 -13.90 12.61 6.42
CA GLU A 32 -13.88 12.52 7.88
C GLU A 32 -12.68 11.66 8.31
N SER A 33 -11.97 12.09 9.36
CA SER A 33 -10.93 11.32 10.05
C SER A 33 -11.15 11.45 11.55
N SER A 34 -11.09 10.34 12.27
CA SER A 34 -11.14 10.31 13.74
C SER A 34 -9.82 10.72 14.39
N TYR A 35 -8.74 10.81 13.60
CA TYR A 35 -7.41 11.13 14.07
C TYR A 35 -6.90 12.41 13.41
N ASP A 36 -6.22 13.24 14.22
CA ASP A 36 -5.49 14.41 13.74
C ASP A 36 -4.22 13.94 13.01
N LEU A 37 -4.29 13.98 11.68
CA LEU A 37 -3.24 13.47 10.81
C LEU A 37 -1.96 14.32 10.86
N GLU A 38 -2.03 15.58 11.30
CA GLU A 38 -0.85 16.47 11.39
C GLU A 38 0.17 15.94 12.40
N ARG A 39 -0.27 15.14 13.38
CA ARG A 39 0.59 14.48 14.38
C ARG A 39 1.61 13.52 13.80
N PHE A 40 1.42 13.05 12.57
CA PHE A 40 2.41 12.24 11.88
C PHE A 40 3.55 13.06 11.27
N THR A 41 3.53 14.38 11.43
CA THR A 41 4.53 15.28 10.86
C THR A 41 5.14 16.24 11.88
N ILE A 42 6.44 16.53 11.72
CA ILE A 42 7.13 17.66 12.36
C ILE A 42 7.80 18.45 11.24
N ASP A 43 7.56 19.75 11.19
CA ASP A 43 8.07 20.66 10.14
C ASP A 43 7.82 20.14 8.70
N GLY A 44 6.65 19.50 8.51
CA GLY A 44 6.24 18.92 7.23
C GLY A 44 6.92 17.58 6.88
N GLN A 45 7.80 17.05 7.74
CA GLN A 45 8.44 15.75 7.56
C GLN A 45 7.69 14.65 8.30
N VAL A 46 7.50 13.50 7.64
CA VAL A 46 6.84 12.34 8.24
C VAL A 46 7.73 11.72 9.32
N MET A 47 7.20 11.61 10.53
CA MET A 47 7.89 10.97 11.64
C MET A 47 7.83 9.44 11.56
N PRO A 48 8.82 8.73 12.13
CA PRO A 48 8.73 7.28 12.32
C PRO A 48 7.52 6.89 13.18
N THR A 49 6.72 5.94 12.72
CA THR A 49 5.64 5.34 13.51
C THR A 49 6.22 4.43 14.59
N ASP A 50 5.98 4.76 15.87
CA ASP A 50 6.45 4.02 17.05
C ASP A 50 5.40 3.05 17.63
N SER A 51 4.12 3.39 17.45
CA SER A 51 2.97 2.67 18.00
C SER A 51 2.05 2.14 16.91
N ILE A 52 0.95 1.50 17.31
CA ILE A 52 -0.14 1.12 16.39
C ILE A 52 -1.28 2.11 16.58
N TYR A 53 -1.70 2.74 15.49
CA TYR A 53 -2.80 3.69 15.47
C TYR A 53 -3.92 3.12 14.61
N ASP A 54 -5.10 3.00 15.21
CA ASP A 54 -6.32 2.72 14.48
C ASP A 54 -6.96 4.05 14.05
N ILE A 55 -7.02 4.30 12.74
CA ILE A 55 -7.49 5.56 12.18
C ILE A 55 -8.73 5.31 11.31
N PRO A 56 -9.92 5.24 11.93
CA PRO A 56 -11.18 5.29 11.21
C PRO A 56 -11.27 6.56 10.35
N MET A 57 -11.51 6.36 9.05
CA MET A 57 -11.69 7.42 8.06
C MET A 57 -12.91 7.13 7.19
N LYS A 58 -13.50 8.20 6.65
CA LYS A 58 -14.51 8.14 5.61
C LYS A 58 -13.96 8.76 4.34
N LEU A 59 -13.94 7.98 3.27
CA LEU A 59 -13.53 8.43 1.95
C LEU A 59 -14.74 8.63 1.06
N ARG A 60 -14.77 9.73 0.31
CA ARG A 60 -15.67 9.92 -0.81
C ARG A 60 -14.94 9.57 -2.10
N VAL A 61 -15.52 8.66 -2.88
CA VAL A 61 -14.92 8.11 -4.10
C VAL A 61 -15.83 8.36 -5.29
N ASN A 62 -15.32 9.00 -6.33
CA ASN A 62 -16.02 9.27 -7.58
C ASN A 62 -15.63 8.24 -8.65
N LEU A 63 -16.50 7.27 -8.90
CA LEU A 63 -16.34 6.27 -9.95
C LEU A 63 -17.04 6.77 -11.22
N SER A 64 -16.39 7.70 -11.93
CA SER A 64 -16.85 8.20 -13.24
C SER A 64 -18.27 8.78 -13.21
N GLY A 65 -18.58 9.56 -12.17
CA GLY A 65 -19.89 10.16 -11.92
C GLY A 65 -20.72 9.44 -10.87
N ASN A 66 -20.37 8.19 -10.52
CA ASN A 66 -21.00 7.47 -9.41
C ASN A 66 -20.23 7.72 -8.11
N ILE A 67 -20.77 8.61 -7.28
CA ILE A 67 -20.17 8.97 -5.99
C ILE A 67 -20.58 7.95 -4.92
N LYS A 68 -19.58 7.35 -4.27
CA LYS A 68 -19.76 6.43 -3.13
C LYS A 68 -18.96 6.92 -1.94
N ASP A 69 -19.56 6.86 -0.75
CA ASP A 69 -18.83 7.03 0.50
C ASP A 69 -18.43 5.65 1.05
N ILE A 70 -17.14 5.44 1.29
CA ILE A 70 -16.61 4.22 1.90
C ILE A 70 -16.01 4.51 3.27
N LYS A 71 -16.31 3.65 4.25
CA LYS A 71 -15.62 3.64 5.54
C LYS A 71 -14.34 2.83 5.39
N VAL A 72 -13.25 3.34 5.94
CA VAL A 72 -11.90 2.76 5.91
C VAL A 72 -11.36 2.76 7.34
N ASN A 73 -10.63 1.71 7.71
CA ASN A 73 -10.00 1.62 9.02
C ASN A 73 -8.48 1.54 8.83
N TRP A 74 -7.83 2.69 8.70
CA TRP A 74 -6.39 2.70 8.41
C TRP A 74 -5.61 2.35 9.66
N ILE A 75 -4.98 1.19 9.65
CA ILE A 75 -4.12 0.76 10.74
C ILE A 75 -2.70 1.18 10.43
N GLU A 76 -2.29 2.31 10.98
CA GLU A 76 -0.90 2.75 10.88
C GLU A 76 -0.08 1.97 11.90
N SER A 77 0.91 1.24 11.40
CA SER A 77 1.72 0.33 12.22
C SER A 77 3.20 0.53 11.94
N THR A 78 3.98 0.44 13.00
CA THR A 78 5.43 0.32 12.89
C THR A 78 5.79 -0.87 12.02
N GLY A 79 6.78 -0.69 11.12
CA GLY A 79 7.26 -1.79 10.30
C GLY A 79 7.93 -2.92 11.10
N GLU A 80 8.31 -2.66 12.35
CA GLU A 80 8.87 -3.68 13.24
C GLU A 80 7.85 -4.72 13.67
N ALA A 81 6.56 -4.34 13.74
CA ALA A 81 5.47 -5.27 14.04
C ALA A 81 5.37 -6.40 13.01
N TRP A 82 5.83 -6.16 11.78
CA TRP A 82 5.73 -7.09 10.66
C TRP A 82 6.99 -7.92 10.41
N ARG A 83 8.05 -7.73 11.21
CA ARG A 83 9.23 -8.62 11.20
C ARG A 83 8.84 -10.00 11.75
N ALA A 84 9.76 -10.98 11.61
CA ALA A 84 9.55 -12.38 11.98
C ALA A 84 8.83 -12.57 13.33
N GLU A 85 8.10 -13.68 13.48
CA GLU A 85 7.13 -13.93 14.55
C GLU A 85 7.68 -13.74 15.98
N ASN A 86 8.99 -13.92 16.16
CA ASN A 86 9.70 -13.74 17.42
C ASN A 86 10.40 -12.38 17.57
N SER A 87 9.98 -11.35 16.82
CA SER A 87 10.61 -10.03 16.88
C SER A 87 10.55 -9.45 18.29
N ARG A 88 11.61 -8.70 18.67
CA ARG A 88 11.67 -8.00 19.96
C ARG A 88 10.45 -7.12 20.18
N TRP A 89 9.94 -6.51 19.11
CA TRP A 89 8.76 -5.66 19.15
C TRP A 89 7.51 -6.43 19.56
N ARG A 90 7.20 -7.57 18.91
CA ARG A 90 6.00 -8.38 19.23
C ARG A 90 6.02 -8.90 20.67
N LYS A 91 7.20 -9.28 21.18
CA LYS A 91 7.38 -9.72 22.57
C LYS A 91 7.14 -8.58 23.57
N ALA A 92 7.54 -7.37 23.23
CA ALA A 92 7.34 -6.19 24.07
C ALA A 92 5.90 -5.63 23.99
N HIS A 93 5.19 -5.85 22.87
CA HIS A 93 3.85 -5.29 22.61
C HIS A 93 2.82 -6.36 22.24
N PRO A 94 2.54 -7.35 23.12
CA PRO A 94 1.64 -8.45 22.81
C PRO A 94 0.17 -8.02 22.60
N GLN A 95 -0.27 -6.97 23.30
CA GLN A 95 -1.64 -6.44 23.15
C GLN A 95 -1.85 -5.80 21.77
N ASP A 96 -0.90 -4.95 21.34
CA ASP A 96 -0.93 -4.33 20.02
C ASP A 96 -0.85 -5.37 18.90
N TRP A 97 -0.04 -6.42 19.09
CA TRP A 97 0.01 -7.54 18.16
C TRP A 97 -1.33 -8.29 18.06
N ASN A 98 -1.98 -8.55 19.19
CA ASN A 98 -3.30 -9.19 19.20
C ASN A 98 -4.37 -8.29 18.54
N PHE A 99 -4.29 -6.97 18.72
CA PHE A 99 -5.14 -6.02 18.03
C PHE A 99 -4.95 -6.09 16.51
N LEU A 100 -3.69 -6.14 16.02
CA LEU A 100 -3.39 -6.32 14.60
C LEU A 100 -3.98 -7.60 14.03
N LEU A 101 -3.79 -8.73 14.71
CA LEU A 101 -4.31 -10.03 14.27
C LEU A 101 -5.84 -10.02 14.22
N THR A 102 -6.47 -9.50 15.27
CA THR A 102 -7.94 -9.39 15.34
C THR A 102 -8.47 -8.52 14.21
N SER A 103 -7.83 -7.38 13.96
CA SER A 103 -8.21 -6.47 12.89
C SER A 103 -8.06 -7.15 11.53
N LEU A 104 -6.94 -7.84 11.29
CA LEU A 104 -6.64 -8.57 10.06
C LEU A 104 -7.70 -9.65 9.78
N HIS A 105 -8.10 -10.40 10.80
CA HIS A 105 -9.16 -11.42 10.68
C HIS A 105 -10.53 -10.82 10.30
N ASN A 106 -10.81 -9.59 10.73
CA ASN A 106 -12.08 -8.90 10.50
C ASN A 106 -12.08 -8.03 9.23
N ALA A 107 -10.94 -7.90 8.55
CA ALA A 107 -10.82 -7.03 7.39
C ALA A 107 -11.38 -7.68 6.12
N LYS A 108 -12.22 -6.95 5.38
CA LYS A 108 -12.65 -7.39 4.04
C LYS A 108 -11.52 -7.22 3.02
N PHE A 109 -10.82 -6.10 3.10
CA PHE A 109 -9.72 -5.73 2.22
C PHE A 109 -8.42 -5.61 3.00
N LEU A 110 -7.35 -6.13 2.42
CA LEU A 110 -6.01 -6.02 2.93
C LEU A 110 -5.15 -5.33 1.88
N MET A 111 -4.41 -4.30 2.25
CA MET A 111 -3.49 -3.59 1.37
C MET A 111 -2.08 -3.69 1.93
N ILE A 112 -1.14 -4.22 1.15
CA ILE A 112 0.26 -4.35 1.53
C ILE A 112 1.08 -3.38 0.66
N VAL A 113 1.64 -2.38 1.31
CA VAL A 113 2.52 -1.38 0.71
C VAL A 113 3.97 -1.86 0.81
N MET A 114 4.69 -1.81 -0.30
CA MET A 114 6.07 -2.25 -0.42
C MET A 114 6.89 -1.20 -1.15
N ALA A 115 8.15 -1.05 -0.74
CA ALA A 115 9.14 -0.31 -1.53
C ALA A 115 9.64 -1.15 -2.72
N PRO A 116 10.14 -0.53 -3.80
CA PRO A 116 10.77 -1.26 -4.90
C PRO A 116 12.07 -1.94 -4.45
N TYR A 117 12.46 -2.98 -5.18
CA TYR A 117 13.81 -3.54 -5.04
C TYR A 117 14.82 -2.72 -5.84
N ARG A 118 16.09 -2.77 -5.44
CA ARG A 118 17.15 -1.89 -5.96
C ARG A 118 17.32 -1.96 -7.47
N GLU A 119 17.24 -3.15 -8.04
CA GLU A 119 17.45 -3.42 -9.47
C GLU A 119 16.26 -2.98 -10.34
N LEU A 120 15.11 -2.64 -9.74
CA LEU A 120 13.97 -2.07 -10.45
C LEU A 120 14.16 -0.56 -10.73
N LEU A 121 15.00 0.10 -9.93
CA LEU A 121 15.18 1.55 -9.99
C LEU A 121 15.84 2.00 -11.29
N LYS A 122 15.46 3.19 -11.75
CA LYS A 122 16.11 3.83 -12.90
C LYS A 122 16.93 5.01 -12.40
N GLU A 123 18.23 4.99 -12.70
CA GLU A 123 19.18 5.97 -12.18
C GLU A 123 18.80 7.42 -12.50
N ASN A 124 18.34 7.68 -13.73
CA ASN A 124 17.88 9.00 -14.13
C ASN A 124 16.68 9.46 -13.27
N LEU A 125 15.70 8.59 -13.04
CA LEU A 125 14.53 8.93 -12.23
C LEU A 125 14.91 9.14 -10.77
N VAL A 126 15.78 8.30 -10.21
CA VAL A 126 16.29 8.48 -8.84
C VAL A 126 16.96 9.85 -8.66
N ARG A 127 17.79 10.25 -9.63
CA ARG A 127 18.44 11.56 -9.61
C ARG A 127 17.45 12.71 -9.74
N ASP A 128 16.45 12.59 -10.62
CA ASP A 128 15.39 13.61 -10.80
C ASP A 128 14.55 13.78 -9.52
N ASN A 129 14.56 12.79 -8.63
CA ASN A 129 13.97 12.83 -7.31
C ASN A 129 14.86 13.47 -6.24
N GLY A 130 16.05 13.96 -6.60
CA GLY A 130 17.02 14.54 -5.67
C GLY A 130 17.69 13.50 -4.76
N LEU A 131 17.64 12.22 -5.13
CA LEU A 131 18.22 11.11 -4.39
C LEU A 131 19.46 10.58 -5.10
N ASN A 132 20.41 10.04 -4.34
CA ASN A 132 21.53 9.29 -4.91
C ASN A 132 21.28 7.79 -4.77
N MET A 133 21.62 7.03 -5.81
CA MET A 133 21.54 5.55 -5.79
C MET A 133 22.33 4.91 -4.64
N GLN A 134 23.37 5.59 -4.14
CA GLN A 134 24.19 5.12 -3.03
C GLN A 134 23.51 5.27 -1.66
N ASP A 135 22.64 6.27 -1.53
CA ASP A 135 21.89 6.56 -0.29
C ASP A 135 20.65 5.69 -0.16
N ILE A 136 20.20 5.07 -1.26
CA ILE A 136 19.03 4.19 -1.29
C ILE A 136 19.35 2.84 -0.63
N ARG A 137 18.73 2.62 0.53
CA ARG A 137 18.84 1.37 1.32
C ARG A 137 17.79 0.32 0.94
N PHE A 138 17.36 0.29 -0.31
CA PHE A 138 16.39 -0.71 -0.77
C PHE A 138 17.01 -2.10 -0.85
N ARG A 139 16.17 -3.10 -0.60
CA ARG A 139 16.56 -4.51 -0.66
C ARG A 139 16.97 -4.87 -2.09
N LYS A 140 17.97 -5.74 -2.21
CA LYS A 140 18.25 -6.43 -3.47
C LYS A 140 17.07 -7.32 -3.86
N GLN A 141 16.93 -7.64 -5.13
CA GLN A 141 15.82 -8.44 -5.67
C GLN A 141 15.58 -9.75 -4.91
N THR A 142 16.63 -10.49 -4.55
CA THR A 142 16.52 -11.76 -3.81
C THR A 142 16.01 -11.55 -2.37
N GLN A 143 16.53 -10.53 -1.67
CA GLN A 143 16.07 -10.17 -0.33
C GLN A 143 14.63 -9.67 -0.35
N TRP A 144 14.25 -8.94 -1.39
CA TRP A 144 12.88 -8.47 -1.60
C TRP A 144 11.92 -9.64 -1.86
N LYS A 145 12.31 -10.60 -2.71
CA LYS A 145 11.54 -11.84 -2.96
C LYS A 145 11.35 -12.65 -1.68
N ASN A 146 12.41 -12.84 -0.89
CA ASN A 146 12.32 -13.55 0.39
C ASN A 146 11.35 -12.85 1.36
N ARG A 147 11.43 -11.52 1.44
CA ARG A 147 10.50 -10.74 2.26
C ARG A 147 9.05 -10.85 1.76
N PHE A 148 8.84 -10.86 0.45
CA PHE A 148 7.51 -11.09 -0.11
C PHE A 148 6.98 -12.49 0.26
N GLN A 149 7.83 -13.52 0.19
CA GLN A 149 7.46 -14.87 0.61
C GLN A 149 7.10 -14.94 2.12
N GLU A 150 7.79 -14.19 2.98
CA GLU A 150 7.39 -14.06 4.39
C GLU A 150 6.00 -13.42 4.56
N TRP A 151 5.69 -12.38 3.77
CA TRP A 151 4.35 -11.80 3.74
C TRP A 151 3.31 -12.84 3.32
N ILE A 152 3.55 -13.57 2.23
CA ILE A 152 2.61 -14.60 1.77
C ILE A 152 2.39 -15.68 2.84
N ASN A 153 3.45 -16.20 3.46
CA ASN A 153 3.33 -17.18 4.54
C ASN A 153 2.51 -16.64 5.72
N PHE A 154 2.78 -15.38 6.12
CA PHE A 154 2.03 -14.72 7.17
C PHE A 154 0.54 -14.61 6.82
N LEU A 155 0.20 -14.21 5.59
CA LEU A 155 -1.18 -14.11 5.14
C LEU A 155 -1.87 -15.48 5.04
N GLU A 156 -1.17 -16.51 4.57
CA GLU A 156 -1.70 -17.89 4.51
C GLU A 156 -2.13 -18.37 5.90
N ASN A 157 -1.34 -18.02 6.93
CA ASN A 157 -1.63 -18.41 8.30
C ASN A 157 -2.71 -17.55 8.99
N ASN A 158 -2.74 -16.24 8.72
CA ASN A 158 -3.53 -15.29 9.52
C ASN A 158 -4.71 -14.65 8.75
N ALA A 159 -4.66 -14.57 7.42
CA ALA A 159 -5.60 -13.78 6.61
C ALA A 159 -6.78 -14.60 6.02
N ARG A 160 -7.35 -15.55 6.78
CA ARG A 160 -8.31 -16.56 6.27
C ARG A 160 -9.62 -16.01 5.74
N ASN A 161 -10.11 -14.92 6.32
CA ASN A 161 -11.44 -14.39 6.01
C ASN A 161 -11.41 -13.19 5.06
N ASN A 162 -10.23 -12.70 4.68
CA ASN A 162 -10.11 -11.56 3.79
C ASN A 162 -10.57 -11.95 2.39
N GLN A 163 -11.40 -11.12 1.76
CA GLN A 163 -11.92 -11.41 0.41
C GLN A 163 -10.99 -10.86 -0.68
N TYR A 164 -10.26 -9.79 -0.36
CA TYR A 164 -9.40 -9.06 -1.29
C TYR A 164 -8.06 -8.74 -0.66
N VAL A 165 -6.97 -9.05 -1.38
CA VAL A 165 -5.60 -8.70 -0.99
C VAL A 165 -4.97 -7.86 -2.11
N ILE A 166 -4.50 -6.68 -1.75
CA ILE A 166 -3.97 -5.68 -2.67
C ILE A 166 -2.48 -5.52 -2.39
N PHE A 167 -1.64 -5.71 -3.40
CA PHE A 167 -0.21 -5.45 -3.31
C PHE A 167 0.13 -4.14 -4.01
N CYS A 168 0.61 -3.16 -3.26
CA CYS A 168 1.00 -1.85 -3.76
C CYS A 168 2.52 -1.71 -3.73
N LEU A 169 3.13 -1.55 -4.90
CA LEU A 169 4.53 -1.14 -5.01
C LEU A 169 4.59 0.38 -5.03
N ASN A 170 5.01 0.98 -3.93
CA ASN A 170 5.09 2.43 -3.77
C ASN A 170 6.36 3.00 -4.41
N MET A 171 6.47 4.33 -4.45
CA MET A 171 7.61 5.08 -5.00
C MET A 171 7.81 4.79 -6.49
N ALA A 172 6.71 4.67 -7.23
CA ALA A 172 6.70 4.39 -8.66
C ALA A 172 7.51 5.40 -9.50
N ASP A 173 7.60 6.64 -9.01
CA ASP A 173 8.41 7.73 -9.56
C ASP A 173 9.91 7.44 -9.60
N LEU A 174 10.39 6.39 -8.92
CA LEU A 174 11.79 5.96 -8.96
C LEU A 174 12.10 4.94 -10.06
N PHE A 175 11.08 4.36 -10.71
CA PHE A 175 11.28 3.30 -11.71
C PHE A 175 10.39 3.40 -12.96
N CYS A 176 9.38 4.27 -12.97
CA CYS A 176 8.54 4.51 -14.15
C CYS A 176 8.23 5.99 -14.37
N ASN A 177 7.85 6.35 -15.60
CA ASN A 177 7.38 7.70 -15.92
C ASN A 177 5.93 7.85 -15.45
N VAL A 178 5.76 8.37 -14.24
CA VAL A 178 4.46 8.45 -13.57
C VAL A 178 3.53 9.48 -14.21
N GLN A 179 4.07 10.52 -14.84
CA GLN A 179 3.29 11.52 -15.56
C GLN A 179 2.61 10.90 -16.77
N GLN A 180 3.36 10.18 -17.61
CA GLN A 180 2.81 9.50 -18.79
C GLN A 180 1.72 8.49 -18.41
N ILE A 181 1.95 7.68 -17.38
CA ILE A 181 0.95 6.70 -16.91
C ILE A 181 -0.30 7.43 -16.38
N SER A 182 -0.12 8.53 -15.65
CA SER A 182 -1.22 9.33 -15.11
C SER A 182 -2.09 9.96 -16.18
N GLU A 183 -1.49 10.47 -17.26
CA GLU A 183 -2.22 11.03 -18.40
C GLU A 183 -3.09 9.97 -19.09
N VAL A 184 -2.56 8.76 -19.24
CA VAL A 184 -3.33 7.64 -19.80
C VAL A 184 -4.52 7.31 -18.90
N LEU A 185 -4.30 7.16 -17.59
CA LEU A 185 -5.35 6.86 -16.63
C LEU A 185 -6.44 7.93 -16.56
N GLN A 186 -6.08 9.21 -16.71
CA GLN A 186 -7.05 10.31 -16.70
C GLN A 186 -7.94 10.34 -17.95
N ARG A 187 -7.46 9.79 -19.08
CA ARG A 187 -8.25 9.67 -20.33
C ARG A 187 -9.20 8.49 -20.30
N GLU A 188 -8.96 7.50 -19.46
CA GLU A 188 -9.84 6.35 -19.31
C GLU A 188 -11.13 6.76 -18.59
N LYS A 189 -12.28 6.53 -19.24
CA LYS A 189 -13.60 6.77 -18.64
C LYS A 189 -13.93 5.78 -17.53
N SER A 190 -13.34 4.60 -17.57
CA SER A 190 -13.54 3.54 -16.57
C SER A 190 -12.35 2.60 -16.61
N ILE A 191 -11.88 2.17 -15.44
CA ILE A 191 -10.72 1.28 -15.35
C ILE A 191 -11.18 -0.17 -15.46
N ASN A 192 -10.65 -0.90 -16.44
CA ASN A 192 -10.77 -2.35 -16.48
C ASN A 192 -9.72 -2.96 -15.53
N TRP A 193 -10.14 -3.40 -14.35
CA TRP A 193 -9.23 -3.92 -13.32
C TRP A 193 -8.47 -5.17 -13.73
N ILE A 194 -9.03 -6.00 -14.62
CA ILE A 194 -8.35 -7.19 -15.14
C ILE A 194 -7.22 -6.75 -16.06
N GLN A 195 -7.51 -5.85 -17.02
CA GLN A 195 -6.49 -5.31 -17.91
C GLN A 195 -5.41 -4.54 -17.14
N HIS A 196 -5.82 -3.76 -16.13
CA HIS A 196 -4.90 -3.06 -15.24
C HIS A 196 -3.93 -4.03 -14.56
N LYS A 197 -4.45 -5.12 -13.96
CA LYS A 197 -3.63 -6.15 -13.34
C LYS A 197 -2.64 -6.72 -14.36
N THR A 198 -3.10 -7.08 -15.55
CA THR A 198 -2.25 -7.62 -16.63
C THR A 198 -1.12 -6.68 -17.03
N ASN A 199 -1.38 -5.37 -17.09
CA ASN A 199 -0.37 -4.37 -17.46
C ASN A 199 0.66 -4.12 -16.35
N VAL A 200 0.27 -4.22 -15.09
CA VAL A 200 1.14 -3.94 -13.93
C VAL A 200 1.90 -5.18 -13.47
N LEU A 201 1.34 -6.38 -13.65
CA LEU A 201 1.92 -7.63 -13.16
C LEU A 201 3.37 -7.91 -13.63
N PRO A 202 3.81 -7.52 -14.86
CA PRO A 202 5.22 -7.64 -15.25
C PRO A 202 6.21 -6.90 -14.34
N ILE A 203 5.77 -5.87 -13.60
CA ILE A 203 6.62 -5.18 -12.61
C ILE A 203 6.87 -6.07 -11.37
N PHE A 204 5.98 -7.03 -11.13
CA PHE A 204 6.03 -8.00 -10.03
C PHE A 204 6.56 -9.37 -10.48
N ASP A 205 7.20 -9.47 -11.65
CA ASP A 205 7.53 -10.75 -12.28
C ASP A 205 8.36 -11.68 -11.38
N ASN A 206 9.28 -11.11 -10.59
CA ASN A 206 10.12 -11.83 -9.64
C ASN A 206 9.37 -12.52 -8.49
N VAL A 207 8.11 -12.14 -8.23
CA VAL A 207 7.21 -12.74 -7.23
C VAL A 207 5.85 -13.14 -7.78
N ARG A 208 5.67 -13.08 -9.10
CA ARG A 208 4.40 -13.38 -9.77
C ARG A 208 3.88 -14.78 -9.43
N GLU A 209 4.78 -15.76 -9.39
CA GLU A 209 4.47 -17.13 -8.99
C GLU A 209 3.89 -17.22 -7.56
N LEU A 210 4.37 -16.38 -6.63
CA LEU A 210 3.92 -16.35 -5.25
C LEU A 210 2.52 -15.75 -5.14
N ILE A 211 2.23 -14.72 -5.94
CA ILE A 211 0.89 -14.12 -6.04
C ILE A 211 -0.10 -15.14 -6.56
N TYR A 212 0.23 -15.85 -7.65
CA TYR A 212 -0.66 -16.86 -8.22
C TYR A 212 -0.87 -18.06 -7.29
N ARG A 213 0.18 -18.54 -6.62
CA ARG A 213 0.04 -19.60 -5.60
C ARG A 213 -0.92 -19.17 -4.50
N PHE A 214 -0.80 -17.94 -4.04
CA PHE A 214 -1.67 -17.39 -3.00
C PHE A 214 -3.13 -17.31 -3.43
N GLU A 215 -3.40 -16.95 -4.70
CA GLU A 215 -4.75 -16.93 -5.27
C GLU A 215 -5.34 -18.33 -5.44
N GLN A 216 -4.56 -19.29 -5.97
CA GLN A 216 -5.07 -20.64 -6.27
C GLN A 216 -5.54 -21.40 -5.04
N ASN A 217 -4.91 -21.17 -3.89
CA ASN A 217 -5.19 -21.89 -2.66
C ASN A 217 -6.38 -21.31 -1.88
N ARG A 218 -7.06 -20.26 -2.38
CA ARG A 218 -8.00 -19.47 -1.58
C ARG A 218 -9.14 -18.87 -2.42
N ILE A 219 -10.25 -18.55 -1.76
CA ILE A 219 -11.34 -17.72 -2.33
C ILE A 219 -10.96 -16.22 -2.21
N VAL A 220 -9.68 -15.88 -2.41
CA VAL A 220 -9.15 -14.52 -2.27
C VAL A 220 -8.87 -13.98 -3.66
N LYS A 221 -9.35 -12.75 -3.95
CA LYS A 221 -8.96 -12.03 -5.16
C LYS A 221 -7.75 -11.17 -4.86
N THR A 222 -6.67 -11.29 -5.64
CA THR A 222 -5.55 -10.36 -5.55
C THR A 222 -5.57 -9.32 -6.64
N GLN A 223 -5.10 -8.12 -6.28
CA GLN A 223 -4.83 -7.05 -7.22
C GLN A 223 -3.45 -6.46 -6.94
N VAL A 224 -2.78 -5.99 -8.00
CA VAL A 224 -1.48 -5.32 -7.89
C VAL A 224 -1.60 -3.89 -8.40
N PHE A 225 -0.88 -2.97 -7.76
CA PHE A 225 -0.81 -1.57 -8.14
C PHE A 225 0.62 -1.06 -7.99
N ILE A 226 0.96 -0.07 -8.81
CA ILE A 226 2.05 0.86 -8.52
C ILE A 226 1.46 2.15 -7.96
N THR A 227 2.11 2.74 -6.97
CA THR A 227 1.63 3.94 -6.28
C THR A 227 2.78 4.93 -6.07
N THR A 228 2.45 6.21 -6.02
CA THR A 228 3.36 7.28 -5.61
C THR A 228 2.54 8.47 -5.18
N TYR A 229 3.04 9.27 -4.23
CA TYR A 229 2.40 10.53 -3.88
C TYR A 229 2.61 11.61 -4.95
N LYS A 230 3.59 11.46 -5.84
CA LYS A 230 3.91 12.45 -6.89
C LYS A 230 2.90 12.49 -8.03
N ALA A 231 1.99 11.52 -8.08
CA ALA A 231 1.00 11.39 -9.12
C ALA A 231 -0.34 10.95 -8.53
N ARG A 232 -1.27 11.90 -8.38
CA ARG A 232 -2.58 11.66 -7.74
C ARG A 232 -3.35 10.50 -8.36
N PRO A 233 -3.44 10.34 -9.70
CA PRO A 233 -4.15 9.19 -10.27
C PRO A 233 -3.61 7.84 -9.77
N LEU A 234 -2.29 7.67 -9.67
CA LEU A 234 -1.67 6.45 -9.16
C LEU A 234 -1.89 6.25 -7.65
N LEU A 235 -1.84 7.31 -6.86
CA LEU A 235 -2.17 7.28 -5.43
C LEU A 235 -3.62 6.80 -5.19
N GLU A 236 -4.55 7.18 -6.05
CA GLU A 236 -5.98 6.92 -5.90
C GLU A 236 -6.41 5.52 -6.37
N LEU A 237 -5.67 4.89 -7.29
CA LEU A 237 -6.05 3.62 -7.93
C LEU A 237 -6.50 2.51 -6.96
N PRO A 238 -5.78 2.20 -5.87
CA PRO A 238 -6.20 1.14 -4.96
C PRO A 238 -7.56 1.43 -4.32
N TRP A 239 -7.87 2.70 -4.04
CA TRP A 239 -9.12 3.14 -3.42
C TRP A 239 -10.29 3.10 -4.40
N LEU A 240 -10.04 3.46 -5.67
CA LEU A 240 -11.01 3.31 -6.75
C LEU A 240 -11.41 1.84 -6.90
N TYR A 241 -10.45 0.91 -6.84
CA TYR A 241 -10.72 -0.53 -6.87
C TYR A 241 -11.52 -1.00 -5.65
N ILE A 242 -11.16 -0.55 -4.45
CA ILE A 242 -11.88 -0.91 -3.22
C ILE A 242 -13.35 -0.45 -3.26
N ALA A 243 -13.64 0.66 -3.94
CA ALA A 243 -14.98 1.24 -4.04
C ALA A 243 -15.88 0.59 -5.11
N THR A 244 -15.34 -0.26 -5.99
CA THR A 244 -16.15 -0.94 -7.03
C THR A 244 -17.02 -2.03 -6.43
#